data_AF-A0A5J9U8Y7-F1
#
_entry.id   AF-A0A5J9U8Y7-F1
#
_cell.length_a   1.000
_cell.length_b   1.000
_cell.length_c   1.000
_cell.angle_alpha   90.00
_cell.angle_beta   90.00
_cell.angle_gamma   90.00
#
_symmetry.space_group_name_H-M   'P 1'
#
loop_
_entity.id
_entity.type
_entity.pdbx_description
1 polymer ?
#
loop_
_entity_poly.entity_id
_entity_poly.type
_entity_poly.pdbx_seq_one_letter_code
_entity_poly.pdbx_strand_id
1 'polypeptide(L)'
;MTSTGSKQSKKLHIVLMPSFATSHIGPFTDFAFHLAAARPGVVEATVAVTHANASVVRSALARRGPRSCANDVSVEVATYAFPVVDGLPPGVENLSTVAPADAWLIDATATNEKLMRPGQESLIRELAPDACRSS
;
A
#
# COMPACT_ATOMS: atom_id res chain seq x y z
N MET A 1 2.86 -45.62 -11.15
CA MET A 1 2.85 -44.50 -10.18
C MET A 1 3.30 -43.24 -10.91
N THR A 2 2.35 -42.47 -11.46
CA THR A 2 2.63 -41.18 -12.12
C THR A 2 2.39 -40.07 -11.12
N SER A 3 3.47 -39.42 -10.68
CA SER A 3 3.45 -38.22 -9.86
C SER A 3 2.78 -37.09 -10.64
N THR A 4 1.59 -36.69 -10.22
CA THR A 4 0.97 -35.44 -10.66
C THR A 4 1.70 -34.30 -9.96
N GLY A 5 2.68 -33.69 -10.64
CA GLY A 5 3.22 -32.41 -10.21
C GLY A 5 2.07 -31.42 -10.12
N SER A 6 1.76 -30.93 -8.91
CA SER A 6 0.80 -29.85 -8.76
C SER A 6 1.36 -28.65 -9.53
N LYS A 7 0.64 -28.21 -10.57
CA LYS A 7 0.91 -26.89 -11.14
C LYS A 7 0.62 -25.91 -10.01
N GLN A 8 1.65 -25.36 -9.37
CA GLN A 8 1.47 -24.21 -8.49
C GLN A 8 0.81 -23.13 -9.35
N SER A 9 -0.47 -22.86 -9.12
CA SER A 9 -1.16 -21.76 -9.77
C SER A 9 -0.47 -20.48 -9.33
N LYS A 10 -0.12 -19.61 -10.28
CA LYS A 10 0.37 -18.26 -9.97
C LYS A 10 -0.69 -17.58 -9.10
N LYS A 11 -0.28 -16.99 -7.98
CA LYS A 11 -1.15 -16.20 -7.11
C LYS A 11 -1.50 -14.89 -7.81
N LEU A 12 -2.73 -14.41 -7.61
CA LEU A 12 -3.19 -13.12 -8.09
C LEU A 12 -2.62 -12.04 -7.18
N HIS A 13 -1.71 -11.21 -7.70
CA HIS A 13 -1.09 -10.13 -6.96
C HIS A 13 -1.80 -8.80 -7.22
N ILE A 14 -2.36 -8.21 -6.16
CA ILE A 14 -3.11 -6.95 -6.23
C ILE A 14 -2.37 -5.89 -5.41
N VAL A 15 -2.07 -4.76 -6.04
CA VAL A 15 -1.50 -3.58 -5.38
C VAL A 15 -2.59 -2.54 -5.14
N LEU A 16 -2.68 -2.04 -3.91
CA LEU A 16 -3.57 -0.97 -3.50
C LEU A 16 -2.76 0.28 -3.14
N MET A 17 -3.05 1.41 -3.79
CA MET A 17 -2.32 2.68 -3.64
C MET A 17 -3.25 3.78 -3.13
N PRO A 18 -3.43 3.92 -1.79
CA PRO A 18 -4.28 4.96 -1.22
C PRO A 18 -3.65 6.35 -1.33
N SER A 19 -4.49 7.38 -1.26
CA SER A 19 -4.06 8.77 -1.06
C SER A 19 -3.39 8.94 0.31
N PHE A 20 -2.62 10.03 0.45
CA PHE A 20 -1.73 10.33 1.59
C PHE A 20 -2.45 10.79 2.86
N ALA A 21 -3.54 10.13 3.23
CA ALA A 21 -4.35 10.45 4.41
C ALA A 21 -4.71 9.18 5.17
N THR A 22 -4.68 9.25 6.50
CA THR A 22 -5.02 8.11 7.37
C THR A 22 -6.44 7.59 7.11
N SER A 23 -7.38 8.48 6.78
CA SER A 23 -8.76 8.16 6.41
C SER A 23 -8.88 7.32 5.12
N HIS A 24 -7.87 7.31 4.25
CA HIS A 24 -7.81 6.47 3.04
C HIS A 24 -6.92 5.23 3.25
N ILE A 25 -5.77 5.40 3.92
CA ILE A 25 -4.84 4.31 4.19
C ILE A 25 -5.48 3.20 5.04
N GLY A 26 -6.25 3.57 6.07
CA GLY A 26 -6.94 2.60 6.93
C GLY A 26 -7.88 1.68 6.13
N PRO A 27 -8.91 2.22 5.46
CA PRO A 27 -9.83 1.43 4.64
C PRO A 27 -9.15 0.61 3.54
N PHE A 28 -8.11 1.12 2.89
CA PHE A 28 -7.35 0.35 1.89
C PHE A 28 -6.59 -0.82 2.53
N THR A 29 -6.00 -0.61 3.70
CA THR A 29 -5.34 -1.67 4.46
C THR A 29 -6.33 -2.75 4.88
N ASP A 30 -7.52 -2.32 5.31
CA ASP A 30 -8.60 -3.23 5.66
C ASP A 30 -9.07 -4.03 4.45
N PHE A 31 -9.21 -3.37 3.30
CA PHE A 31 -9.58 -4.02 2.05
C PHE A 31 -8.53 -5.04 1.59
N ALA A 32 -7.23 -4.68 1.64
CA ALA A 32 -6.13 -5.61 1.34
C ALA A 32 -6.22 -6.89 2.19
N PHE A 33 -6.46 -6.73 3.48
CA PHE A 33 -6.60 -7.86 4.38
C PHE A 33 -7.77 -8.75 3.99
N HIS A 34 -8.95 -8.16 3.74
CA HIS A 34 -10.13 -8.94 3.37
C HIS A 34 -9.97 -9.63 2.01
N LEU A 35 -9.27 -9.02 1.05
CA LEU A 35 -8.92 -9.65 -0.23
C LEU A 35 -8.06 -10.90 -0.03
N ALA A 36 -6.97 -10.78 0.73
CA ALA A 36 -6.05 -11.89 0.99
C ALA A 36 -6.72 -12.99 1.84
N ALA A 37 -7.53 -12.61 2.84
CA ALA A 37 -8.24 -13.55 3.71
C ALA A 37 -9.39 -14.29 3.01
N ALA A 38 -10.02 -13.70 2.00
CA ALA A 38 -11.11 -14.34 1.26
C ALA A 38 -10.63 -15.52 0.39
N ARG A 39 -9.37 -15.48 -0.07
CA ARG A 39 -8.76 -16.54 -0.88
C ARG A 39 -7.29 -16.80 -0.48
N PRO A 40 -7.04 -17.36 0.72
CA PRO A 40 -5.69 -17.61 1.21
C PRO A 40 -4.92 -18.50 0.24
N GLY A 41 -3.64 -18.18 0.02
CA GLY A 41 -2.77 -18.92 -0.89
C GLY A 41 -3.07 -18.71 -2.39
N VAL A 42 -4.09 -17.94 -2.74
CA VAL A 42 -4.43 -17.60 -4.14
C VAL A 42 -4.37 -16.10 -4.42
N VAL A 43 -4.69 -15.25 -3.44
CA VAL A 43 -4.59 -13.79 -3.57
C VAL A 43 -3.49 -13.27 -2.65
N GLU A 44 -2.61 -12.45 -3.21
CA GLU A 44 -1.63 -11.66 -2.48
C GLU A 44 -1.98 -10.18 -2.63
N ALA A 45 -2.01 -9.46 -1.52
CA ALA A 45 -2.36 -8.05 -1.49
C ALA A 45 -1.21 -7.23 -0.90
N THR A 46 -0.82 -6.18 -1.62
CA THR A 46 0.22 -5.24 -1.18
C THR A 46 -0.38 -3.84 -1.07
N VAL A 47 -0.17 -3.19 0.08
CA VAL A 47 -0.50 -1.76 0.26
C VAL A 47 0.75 -0.95 -0.02
N ALA A 48 0.72 -0.17 -1.09
CA ALA A 48 1.84 0.67 -1.53
C ALA A 48 1.61 2.12 -1.08
N VAL A 49 2.49 2.61 -0.22
CA VAL A 49 2.43 3.96 0.38
C VAL A 49 3.79 4.64 0.33
N THR A 50 3.90 5.89 0.73
CA THR A 50 5.22 6.51 0.92
C THR A 50 5.86 6.07 2.24
N HIS A 51 7.16 6.33 2.40
CA HIS A 51 7.95 5.82 3.53
C HIS A 51 7.38 6.23 4.89
N ALA A 52 6.99 7.50 5.07
CA ALA A 52 6.43 7.97 6.34
C ALA A 52 5.05 7.36 6.65
N ASN A 53 4.31 6.97 5.61
CA ASN A 53 2.98 6.37 5.70
C ASN A 53 3.00 4.86 6.02
N ALA A 54 4.14 4.19 5.88
CA ALA A 54 4.26 2.75 6.15
C ALA A 54 3.90 2.37 7.59
N SER A 55 4.18 3.25 8.55
CA SER A 55 3.82 3.05 9.96
C SER A 55 2.30 2.98 10.15
N VAL A 56 1.53 3.80 9.42
CA VAL A 56 0.07 3.84 9.49
C VAL A 56 -0.54 2.51 9.04
N VAL A 57 -0.02 1.94 7.94
CA VAL A 57 -0.44 0.62 7.43
C VAL A 57 -0.13 -0.46 8.47
N ARG A 58 1.11 -0.50 8.99
CA ARG A 58 1.53 -1.49 9.99
C ARG A 58 0.71 -1.39 11.27
N SER A 59 0.43 -0.19 11.75
CA SER A 59 -0.45 0.03 12.90
C SER A 59 -1.89 -0.43 12.62
N ALA A 60 -2.40 -0.22 11.42
CA ALA A 60 -3.72 -0.71 11.02
C ALA A 60 -3.80 -2.25 11.00
N LEU A 61 -2.78 -2.91 10.44
CA LEU A 61 -2.67 -4.37 10.46
C LEU A 61 -2.53 -4.91 11.90
N ALA A 62 -1.72 -4.27 12.74
CA ALA A 62 -1.51 -4.70 14.13
C ALA A 62 -2.80 -4.64 14.97
N ARG A 63 -3.68 -3.67 14.73
CA ARG A 63 -4.99 -3.57 15.41
C ARG A 63 -5.92 -4.76 15.13
N ARG A 64 -5.69 -5.54 14.07
CA ARG A 64 -6.49 -6.73 13.74
C ARG A 64 -6.17 -7.94 14.63
N GLY A 65 -5.10 -7.88 15.42
CA GLY A 65 -4.75 -8.86 16.44
C GLY A 65 -4.25 -10.22 15.93
N PRO A 66 -3.80 -11.12 16.83
CA PRO A 66 -3.06 -12.34 16.48
C PRO A 66 -3.83 -13.35 15.63
N ARG A 67 -5.16 -13.31 15.64
CA ARG A 67 -6.03 -14.18 14.83
C ARG A 67 -5.84 -13.98 13.32
N SER A 68 -5.30 -12.83 12.92
CA SER A 68 -4.94 -12.52 11.54
C SER A 68 -3.71 -13.31 11.06
N CYS A 69 -2.80 -13.67 11.98
CA CYS A 69 -1.59 -14.44 11.68
C CYS A 69 -1.82 -15.95 11.61
N ALA A 70 -2.98 -16.44 12.08
CA ALA A 70 -3.26 -17.87 12.19
C ALA A 70 -3.62 -18.54 10.84
N ASN A 71 -3.92 -17.75 9.81
CA ASN A 71 -4.43 -18.23 8.52
C ASN A 71 -3.45 -17.99 7.34
N ASP A 72 -2.16 -17.75 7.61
CA ASP A 72 -1.15 -17.35 6.60
C ASP A 72 -1.54 -16.12 5.75
N VAL A 73 -2.43 -15.27 6.26
CA VAL A 73 -2.85 -14.05 5.58
C VAL A 73 -1.86 -12.94 5.91
N SER A 74 -0.86 -12.75 5.05
CA SER A 74 0.03 -11.59 5.09
C SER A 74 -0.39 -10.54 4.05
N VAL A 75 -0.60 -9.31 4.50
CA VAL A 75 -0.65 -8.13 3.64
C VAL A 75 0.75 -7.55 3.59
N GLU A 76 1.30 -7.41 2.39
CA GLU A 76 2.61 -6.79 2.21
C GLU A 76 2.50 -5.25 2.26
N VAL A 77 3.55 -4.60 2.75
CA VAL A 77 3.66 -3.14 2.74
C VAL A 77 4.86 -2.76 1.89
N ALA A 78 4.59 -2.14 0.75
CA ALA A 78 5.61 -1.62 -0.16
C ALA A 78 5.70 -0.10 -0.04
N THR A 79 6.89 0.44 -0.27
CA THR A 79 7.13 1.88 -0.15
C THR A 79 7.69 2.49 -1.42
N TYR A 80 7.27 3.72 -1.72
CA TYR A 80 7.87 4.57 -2.75
C TYR A 80 8.25 5.93 -2.16
N ALA A 81 9.13 6.68 -2.83
CA ALA A 81 9.56 7.98 -2.35
C ALA A 81 8.43 9.02 -2.50
N PHE A 82 8.20 9.81 -1.45
CA PHE A 82 7.48 11.07 -1.59
C PHE A 82 8.46 12.12 -2.14
N PRO A 83 8.04 12.97 -3.10
CA PRO A 83 8.89 14.03 -3.63
C PRO A 83 9.38 14.98 -2.52
N VAL A 84 10.56 15.57 -2.70
CA VAL A 84 10.99 16.70 -1.87
C VAL A 84 10.14 17.92 -2.26
N VAL A 85 9.48 18.54 -1.28
CA VAL A 85 8.60 19.69 -1.50
C VAL A 85 9.09 20.87 -0.69
N ASP A 86 9.34 22.00 -1.34
CA ASP A 86 9.75 23.22 -0.66
C ASP A 86 8.67 23.67 0.34
N GLY A 87 9.11 23.99 1.57
CA GLY A 87 8.21 24.36 2.67
C GLY A 87 7.66 23.18 3.46
N LEU A 88 7.86 21.93 3.03
CA LEU A 88 7.45 20.75 3.78
C LEU A 88 8.65 20.10 4.49
N PRO A 89 8.57 19.84 5.81
CA PRO A 89 9.65 19.15 6.51
C PRO A 89 9.89 17.73 5.97
N PRO A 90 11.14 17.24 5.92
CA PRO A 90 11.42 15.87 5.52
C PRO A 90 10.65 14.83 6.35
N GLY A 91 10.05 13.85 5.68
CA GLY A 91 9.26 12.79 6.33
C GLY A 91 7.83 13.18 6.71
N VAL A 92 7.38 14.41 6.42
CA VAL A 92 5.98 14.80 6.55
C VAL A 92 5.28 14.53 5.23
N GLU A 93 4.63 13.37 5.13
CA GLU A 93 4.02 12.89 3.88
C GLU A 93 2.54 12.52 4.06
N ASN A 94 1.91 12.91 5.18
CA ASN A 94 0.53 12.54 5.51
C ASN A 94 -0.33 13.77 5.88
N LEU A 95 -1.45 13.94 5.18
CA LEU A 95 -2.43 15.01 5.38
C LEU A 95 -3.05 15.03 6.78
N SER A 96 -3.10 13.88 7.46
CA SER A 96 -3.64 13.77 8.82
C SER A 96 -2.66 14.21 9.91
N THR A 97 -1.36 14.36 9.59
CA THR A 97 -0.32 14.70 10.58
C THR A 97 0.42 16.00 10.28
N VAL A 98 0.34 16.49 9.04
CA VAL A 98 0.91 17.77 8.63
C VAL A 98 0.23 18.94 9.36
N ALA A 99 0.96 20.04 9.55
CA ALA A 99 0.35 21.26 10.07
C ALA A 99 -0.75 21.76 9.10
N PRO A 100 -1.90 22.25 9.59
CA PRO A 100 -3.00 22.68 8.72
C PRO A 100 -2.59 23.74 7.68
N ALA A 101 -1.63 24.60 8.02
CA ALA A 101 -1.11 25.62 7.11
C ALA A 101 -0.32 25.04 5.92
N ASP A 102 0.19 23.81 6.04
CA ASP A 102 1.05 23.15 5.06
C ASP A 102 0.32 22.00 4.34
N ALA A 103 -0.92 21.69 4.71
CA ALA A 103 -1.69 20.58 4.12
C ALA A 103 -1.84 20.71 2.59
N TRP A 104 -1.99 21.94 2.10
CA TRP A 104 -2.09 22.22 0.67
C TRP A 104 -0.83 21.81 -0.12
N LEU A 105 0.35 21.77 0.51
CA LEU A 105 1.59 21.31 -0.15
C LEU A 105 1.51 19.81 -0.45
N ILE A 106 0.95 19.02 0.47
CA ILE A 106 0.74 17.59 0.25
C ILE A 106 -0.33 17.38 -0.83
N ASP A 107 -1.45 18.11 -0.79
CA ASP A 107 -2.51 18.00 -1.81
C ASP A 107 -2.01 18.38 -3.22
N ALA A 108 -1.29 19.50 -3.32
CA ALA A 108 -0.71 19.96 -4.58
C ALA A 108 0.31 18.95 -5.12
N THR A 109 1.10 18.31 -4.25
CA THR A 109 2.06 17.28 -4.64
C THR A 109 1.36 15.99 -5.06
N ALA A 110 0.36 15.54 -4.30
CA ALA A 110 -0.41 14.33 -4.55
C ALA A 110 -1.13 14.35 -5.90
N THR A 111 -1.65 15.51 -6.30
CA THR A 111 -2.36 15.70 -7.58
C THR A 111 -1.42 16.02 -8.75
N ASN A 112 -0.14 16.28 -8.48
CA ASN A 112 0.85 16.54 -9.52
C ASN A 112 1.44 15.23 -10.07
N GLU A 113 0.87 14.76 -11.17
CA GLU A 113 1.29 13.53 -11.82
C GLU A 113 2.79 13.52 -12.20
N LYS A 114 3.38 14.67 -12.55
CA LYS A 114 4.80 14.73 -12.92
C LYS A 114 5.72 14.39 -11.75
N LEU A 115 5.30 14.71 -10.53
CA LEU A 115 6.07 14.42 -9.32
C LEU A 115 5.82 12.99 -8.84
N MET A 116 4.57 12.53 -8.87
CA MET A 116 4.20 11.24 -8.26
C MET A 116 4.38 10.04 -9.18
N ARG A 117 4.09 10.20 -10.48
CA ARG A 117 4.06 9.09 -11.44
C ARG A 117 5.38 8.32 -11.52
N PRO A 118 6.58 8.95 -11.55
CA PRO A 118 7.83 8.20 -11.66
C PRO A 118 8.05 7.20 -10.50
N GLY A 119 7.82 7.63 -9.25
CA GLY A 119 7.98 6.77 -8.08
C GLY A 119 6.93 5.66 -8.04
N GLN A 120 5.68 5.99 -8.34
CA GLN A 120 4.57 5.03 -8.38
C GLN A 120 4.75 3.99 -9.50
N GLU A 121 5.09 4.41 -10.71
CA GLU A 121 5.34 3.50 -11.84
C GLU A 121 6.56 2.62 -11.62
N SER A 122 7.64 3.16 -11.05
CA SER A 122 8.83 2.36 -10.72
C SER A 122 8.45 1.22 -9.78
N LEU A 123 7.69 1.52 -8.74
CA LEU A 123 7.22 0.50 -7.79
C LEU A 123 6.28 -0.51 -8.46
N ILE A 124 5.34 -0.06 -9.30
CA ILE A 124 4.43 -0.97 -10.02
C ILE A 124 5.22 -1.90 -10.96
N ARG A 125 6.26 -1.40 -11.64
CA ARG A 125 7.11 -2.21 -12.52
C ARG A 125 7.94 -3.23 -11.72
N GLU A 126 8.44 -2.85 -10.56
CA GLU A 126 9.19 -3.74 -9.65
C GLU A 126 8.30 -4.85 -9.10
N LEU A 127 7.10 -4.50 -8.64
CA LEU A 127 6.13 -5.44 -8.07
C LEU A 127 5.46 -6.32 -9.15
N ALA A 128 5.35 -5.82 -10.37
CA ALA A 128 4.67 -6.47 -11.50
C ALA A 128 3.30 -7.10 -11.15
N PRO A 129 2.38 -6.34 -10.53
CA PRO A 129 1.11 -6.88 -10.07
C PRO A 129 0.17 -7.21 -11.24
N ASP A 130 -0.76 -8.14 -11.01
CA ASP A 130 -1.79 -8.47 -11.99
C ASP A 130 -2.88 -7.39 -12.04
N ALA A 131 -3.07 -6.63 -10.96
CA ALA A 131 -3.96 -5.47 -10.89
C ALA A 131 -3.45 -4.40 -9.92
N CYS A 132 -3.70 -3.13 -10.25
CA CYS A 132 -3.42 -2.00 -9.38
C CYS A 132 -4.68 -1.13 -9.21
N ARG A 133 -5.01 -0.78 -7.96
CA ARG A 133 -6.09 0.16 -7.63
C ARG A 133 -5.51 1.35 -6.89
N SER A 134 -5.54 2.51 -7.53
CA SER A 134 -5.21 3.81 -6.91
C SER A 134 -6.45 4.63 -6.57
N SER A 135 -6.30 5.60 -5.67
CA SER A 135 -7.30 6.63 -5.33
C SER A 135 -6.77 8.03 -5.58
#